data_AF-A0A2E6G7K4-F1
#
_entry.id   AF-A0A2E6G7K4-F1
#
_cell.length_a   1.000
_cell.length_b   1.000
_cell.length_c   1.000
_cell.angle_alpha   90.00
_cell.angle_beta   90.00
_cell.angle_gamma   90.00
#
_symmetry.space_group_name_H-M   'P 1'
#
loop_
_entity.id
_entity.type
_entity.pdbx_description
1 polymer ?
#
loop_
_entity_poly.entity_id
_entity_poly.type
_entity_poly.pdbx_seq_one_letter_code
_entity_poly.pdbx_strand_id
1 'polypeptide(L)'
;MSEHYEVDSLKHKDGNFDVKVGYFYEDIHPSDLFDNSPNPDDNGKPYYDTDEMAKRIDSNMDAWFGFWAKYYYKGHEVGYANLGGLYYENDDAESRIVKEAKSGDDCWYKDVIYEAKEEAIKEVGDLHKQMDLDFGVPKGMLHE
;
A
#
# COMPACT_ATOMS: atom_id res chain seq x y z
N MET A 1 -7.84 -8.37 12.51
CA MET A 1 -7.65 -8.24 11.05
C MET A 1 -8.24 -6.90 10.68
N SER A 2 -7.42 -5.94 10.25
CA SER A 2 -7.91 -4.62 9.84
C SER A 2 -8.72 -4.77 8.56
N GLU A 3 -9.91 -4.18 8.55
CA GLU A 3 -10.74 -4.13 7.34
C GLU A 3 -10.01 -3.34 6.26
N HIS A 4 -9.99 -3.89 5.04
CA HIS A 4 -9.40 -3.23 3.89
C HIS A 4 -10.51 -2.57 3.07
N TYR A 5 -10.38 -1.26 2.85
CA TYR A 5 -11.30 -0.43 2.09
C TYR A 5 -10.70 -0.12 0.73
N GLU A 6 -11.44 -0.37 -0.34
CA GLU A 6 -11.01 -0.14 -1.71
C GLU A 6 -11.43 1.26 -2.18
N VAL A 7 -10.51 1.99 -2.81
CA VAL A 7 -10.83 3.29 -3.43
C VAL A 7 -11.25 3.05 -4.88
N ASP A 8 -12.54 2.81 -5.07
CA ASP A 8 -13.12 2.39 -6.35
C ASP A 8 -12.79 3.33 -7.53
N SER A 9 -12.68 4.63 -7.26
CA SER A 9 -12.40 5.66 -8.26
C SER A 9 -11.00 5.57 -8.87
N LEU A 10 -10.08 4.82 -8.24
CA LEU A 10 -8.68 4.67 -8.66
C LEU A 10 -8.38 3.32 -9.33
N LYS A 11 -9.40 2.48 -9.55
CA LYS A 11 -9.25 1.24 -10.33
C LYS A 11 -8.82 1.55 -11.75
N HIS A 12 -7.76 0.88 -12.20
CA HIS A 12 -7.26 1.06 -13.57
C HIS A 12 -6.51 -0.16 -14.07
N LYS A 13 -6.12 -0.11 -15.34
CA LYS A 13 -5.24 -1.09 -15.98
C LYS A 13 -3.82 -0.55 -16.02
N ASP A 14 -2.85 -1.40 -15.68
CA ASP A 14 -1.42 -1.17 -15.92
C ASP A 14 -0.87 -2.34 -16.74
N GLY A 15 -0.73 -2.12 -18.04
CA GLY A 15 -0.41 -3.18 -18.99
C GLY A 15 -1.45 -4.31 -18.97
N ASN A 16 -1.01 -5.52 -18.61
CA ASN A 16 -1.86 -6.71 -18.55
C ASN A 16 -2.52 -6.92 -17.18
N PHE A 17 -2.26 -6.05 -16.21
CA PHE A 17 -2.75 -6.18 -14.84
C PHE A 17 -3.95 -5.27 -14.57
N ASP A 18 -4.90 -5.76 -13.79
CA ASP A 18 -5.87 -4.91 -13.08
C ASP A 18 -5.23 -4.41 -11.78
N VAL A 19 -5.33 -3.11 -11.52
CA VAL A 19 -4.77 -2.47 -10.33
C VAL A 19 -5.91 -1.99 -9.44
N LYS A 20 -5.84 -2.36 -8.18
CA LYS A 20 -6.73 -1.90 -7.11
C LYS A 20 -5.88 -1.32 -5.99
N VAL A 21 -6.36 -0.24 -5.40
CA VAL A 21 -5.70 0.43 -4.28
C VAL A 21 -6.69 0.72 -3.20
N GLY A 22 -6.18 0.93 -2.00
CA GLY A 22 -7.04 1.24 -0.87
C GLY A 22 -6.29 1.49 0.41
N TYR A 23 -7.03 1.44 1.50
CA TYR A 23 -6.49 1.64 2.84
C TYR A 23 -7.00 0.62 3.84
N PHE A 24 -6.38 0.61 5.00
CA PHE A 24 -6.91 0.02 6.23
C PHE A 24 -6.69 1.02 7.36
N TYR A 25 -7.60 1.08 8.32
CA TYR A 25 -7.37 1.87 9.51
C TYR A 25 -6.32 1.22 10.40
N GLU A 26 -5.42 2.05 10.90
CA GLU A 26 -4.37 1.63 11.82
C GLU A 26 -4.91 1.55 13.24
N ASP A 27 -4.57 0.48 13.95
CA ASP A 27 -4.93 0.24 15.36
C ASP A 27 -3.72 0.44 16.29
N ILE A 28 -2.59 0.88 15.72
CA ILE A 28 -1.36 1.19 16.43
C ILE A 28 -1.42 2.61 17.00
N HIS A 29 -0.95 2.78 18.24
CA HIS A 29 -0.90 4.09 18.87
C HIS A 29 0.23 4.94 18.23
N PRO A 30 0.04 6.26 17.98
CA PRO A 30 1.06 7.09 17.35
C PRO A 30 2.42 7.07 18.05
N SER A 31 2.47 6.84 19.37
CA SER A 31 3.74 6.73 20.13
C SER A 31 4.65 5.60 19.70
N ASP A 32 4.12 4.59 19.00
CA ASP A 32 4.93 3.47 18.52
C ASP A 32 5.66 3.80 17.21
N LEU A 33 5.25 4.88 16.53
CA LEU A 33 5.79 5.30 15.22
C LEU A 33 6.40 6.70 15.23
N PHE A 34 6.00 7.56 16.15
CA PHE A 34 6.49 8.93 16.30
C PHE A 34 7.28 9.11 17.58
N ASP A 35 8.39 9.86 17.50
CA ASP A 35 9.22 10.19 18.65
C ASP A 35 8.50 11.20 19.56
N ASN A 36 8.06 10.75 20.74
CA ASN A 36 7.44 11.61 21.74
C ASN A 36 8.42 12.08 22.82
N SER A 37 9.73 11.90 22.61
CA SER A 37 10.74 12.36 23.55
C SER A 37 10.80 13.89 23.62
N PRO A 38 11.20 14.47 24.78
CA PRO A 38 11.37 15.91 24.91
C PRO A 38 12.40 16.47 23.92
N ASN A 39 11.96 17.43 23.12
CA ASN A 39 12.81 18.19 22.22
C ASN A 39 13.60 19.26 23.00
N PRO A 40 14.95 19.21 22.99
CA PRO A 40 15.78 20.19 23.67
C PRO A 40 15.68 21.61 23.07
N ASP A 41 15.24 21.74 21.81
CA ASP A 41 15.18 23.01 21.08
C ASP A 41 13.85 23.77 21.28
N ASP A 42 12.81 23.13 21.84
CA ASP A 42 11.49 23.73 22.08
C ASP A 42 11.05 23.61 23.54
N ASN A 43 11.88 24.13 24.46
CA ASN A 43 11.58 24.25 25.89
C ASN A 43 11.11 22.93 26.56
N GLY A 44 11.56 21.77 26.06
CA GLY A 44 11.23 20.45 26.61
C GLY A 44 9.85 19.91 26.21
N LYS A 45 9.16 20.51 25.23
CA LYS A 45 7.98 19.91 24.59
C LYS A 45 8.38 18.66 23.81
N PRO A 46 7.50 17.65 23.66
CA PRO A 46 7.83 16.47 22.85
C PRO A 46 8.02 16.85 21.36
N TYR A 47 8.82 16.06 20.63
CA TYR A 47 8.90 16.22 19.16
C TYR A 47 7.52 16.05 18.49
N TYR A 48 6.74 15.07 18.97
CA TYR A 48 5.33 14.88 18.60
C TYR A 48 4.48 14.66 19.85
N ASP A 49 3.39 15.41 20.00
CA ASP A 49 2.39 15.16 21.05
C ASP A 49 1.48 14.00 20.63
N THR A 50 1.95 12.78 20.85
CA THR A 50 1.26 11.56 20.42
C THR A 50 -0.07 11.34 21.13
N ASP A 51 -0.26 11.93 22.31
CA ASP A 51 -1.53 11.87 23.06
C ASP A 51 -2.58 12.82 22.44
N GLU A 52 -2.16 13.99 21.96
CA GLU A 52 -3.03 14.86 21.17
C GLU A 52 -3.39 14.22 19.83
N MET A 53 -2.40 13.66 19.13
CA MET A 53 -2.62 12.92 17.87
C MET A 53 -3.67 11.82 18.06
N ALA A 54 -3.50 10.96 19.08
CA ALA A 54 -4.44 9.88 19.38
C ALA A 54 -5.87 10.40 19.61
N LYS A 55 -6.05 11.48 20.40
CA LYS A 55 -7.37 12.08 20.61
C LYS A 55 -8.00 12.59 19.32
N ARG A 56 -7.19 13.18 18.43
CA ARG A 56 -7.67 13.71 17.15
C ARG A 56 -8.06 12.59 16.19
N ILE A 57 -7.29 11.49 16.17
CA ILE A 57 -7.63 10.25 15.45
C ILE A 57 -8.93 9.67 15.98
N ASP A 58 -9.07 9.48 17.30
CA ASP A 58 -10.27 8.94 17.95
C ASP A 58 -11.52 9.79 17.68
N SER A 59 -11.33 11.10 17.47
CA SER A 59 -12.40 12.03 17.13
C SER A 59 -12.73 12.11 15.63
N ASN A 60 -12.08 11.28 14.79
CA ASN A 60 -12.16 11.32 13.32
C ASN A 60 -11.83 12.71 12.73
N MET A 61 -10.98 13.49 13.40
CA MET A 61 -10.49 14.77 12.86
C MET A 61 -9.31 14.57 11.91
N ASP A 62 -8.46 13.58 12.19
CA ASP A 62 -7.26 13.31 11.42
C ASP A 62 -7.29 11.92 10.80
N ALA A 63 -6.64 11.77 9.64
CA ALA A 63 -6.49 10.49 8.98
C ALA A 63 -5.35 9.70 9.63
N TRP A 64 -5.62 8.44 9.98
CA TRP A 64 -4.63 7.47 10.44
C TRP A 64 -4.87 6.12 9.77
N PHE A 65 -4.03 5.79 8.80
CA PHE A 65 -4.27 4.64 7.94
C PHE A 65 -2.99 4.06 7.35
N GLY A 66 -3.07 2.81 6.91
CA GLY A 66 -2.11 2.25 5.97
C GLY A 66 -2.68 2.24 4.57
N PHE A 67 -1.83 2.44 3.58
CA PHE A 67 -2.16 2.36 2.15
C PHE A 67 -1.72 1.02 1.58
N TRP A 68 -2.50 0.45 0.66
CA TRP A 68 -2.14 -0.76 -0.05
C TRP A 68 -2.40 -0.65 -1.55
N ALA A 69 -1.61 -1.39 -2.33
CA ALA A 69 -1.81 -1.61 -3.75
C ALA A 69 -1.80 -3.11 -4.06
N LYS A 70 -2.68 -3.53 -4.96
CA LYS A 70 -2.83 -4.92 -5.41
C LYS A 70 -2.89 -4.98 -6.92
N TYR A 71 -2.11 -5.89 -7.49
CA TYR A 71 -2.05 -6.20 -8.91
C TYR A 71 -2.68 -7.57 -9.17
N TYR A 72 -3.55 -7.63 -10.18
CA TYR A 72 -4.25 -8.85 -10.56
C TYR A 72 -3.99 -9.22 -12.02
N TYR A 73 -3.71 -10.50 -12.29
CA TYR A 73 -3.67 -11.06 -13.63
C TYR A 73 -4.82 -12.04 -13.81
N LYS A 74 -5.72 -11.76 -14.77
CA LYS A 74 -6.93 -12.57 -15.04
C LYS A 74 -7.77 -12.85 -13.78
N GLY A 75 -7.87 -11.89 -12.87
CA GLY A 75 -8.63 -12.01 -11.63
C GLY A 75 -7.89 -12.67 -10.46
N HIS A 76 -6.65 -13.14 -10.65
CA HIS A 76 -5.80 -13.65 -9.58
C HIS A 76 -4.89 -12.56 -9.05
N GLU A 77 -4.84 -12.37 -7.74
CA GLU A 77 -3.86 -11.49 -7.09
C GLU A 77 -2.46 -12.06 -7.32
N VAL A 78 -1.55 -11.23 -7.83
CA VAL A 78 -0.19 -11.64 -8.20
C VAL A 78 0.88 -10.69 -7.65
N GLY A 79 0.49 -9.54 -7.11
CA GLY A 79 1.40 -8.63 -6.42
C GLY A 79 0.66 -7.75 -5.43
N TYR A 80 1.33 -7.40 -4.33
CA TYR A 80 0.81 -6.67 -3.20
C TYR A 80 1.92 -5.90 -2.49
N ALA A 81 1.69 -4.62 -2.25
CA ALA A 81 2.52 -3.86 -1.33
C ALA A 81 1.63 -2.98 -0.46
N ASN A 82 2.16 -2.60 0.71
CA ASN A 82 1.50 -1.68 1.61
C ASN A 82 2.50 -0.85 2.40
N LEU A 83 2.04 0.30 2.88
CA LEU A 83 2.75 1.16 3.81
C LEU A 83 1.79 1.55 4.93
N GLY A 84 2.19 1.27 6.17
CA GLY A 84 1.45 1.67 7.37
C GLY A 84 1.84 3.05 7.91
N GLY A 85 1.06 3.54 8.87
CA GLY A 85 1.41 4.72 9.68
C GLY A 85 1.33 6.07 8.97
N LEU A 86 0.38 6.24 8.03
CA LEU A 86 0.14 7.53 7.37
C LEU A 86 -0.76 8.41 8.24
N TYR A 87 -0.19 9.48 8.78
CA TYR A 87 -0.91 10.49 9.58
C TYR A 87 -1.08 11.80 8.84
N TYR A 88 -2.31 12.30 8.76
CA TYR A 88 -2.63 13.59 8.14
C TYR A 88 -3.69 14.37 8.92
N GLU A 89 -3.35 15.61 9.27
CA GLU A 89 -4.25 16.47 10.04
C GLU A 89 -5.40 17.02 9.20
N ASN A 90 -6.61 17.03 9.78
CA ASN A 90 -7.83 17.58 9.18
C ASN A 90 -8.13 17.01 7.78
N ASP A 91 -7.91 15.71 7.63
CA ASP A 91 -8.01 14.97 6.36
C ASP A 91 -8.68 13.61 6.60
N ASP A 92 -9.03 12.92 5.52
CA ASP A 92 -9.49 11.53 5.57
C ASP A 92 -8.67 10.64 4.62
N ALA A 93 -8.64 9.33 4.90
CA ALA A 93 -7.79 8.39 4.18
C ALA A 93 -8.06 8.38 2.66
N GLU A 94 -9.34 8.31 2.27
CA GLU A 94 -9.73 8.20 0.86
C GLU A 94 -9.41 9.49 0.10
N SER A 95 -9.79 10.65 0.65
CA SER A 95 -9.51 11.96 0.04
C SER A 95 -8.01 12.18 -0.13
N ARG A 96 -7.21 11.84 0.88
CA ARG A 96 -5.75 11.92 0.81
C ARG A 96 -5.18 11.00 -0.26
N ILE A 97 -5.62 9.74 -0.34
CA ILE A 97 -5.18 8.81 -1.39
C ILE A 97 -5.52 9.32 -2.78
N VAL A 98 -6.74 9.83 -3.00
CA VAL A 98 -7.14 10.40 -4.30
C VAL A 98 -6.31 11.62 -4.66
N LYS A 99 -5.92 12.42 -3.67
CA LYS A 99 -5.04 13.57 -3.87
C LYS A 99 -3.62 13.14 -4.26
N GLU A 100 -3.03 12.18 -3.56
CA GLU A 100 -1.68 11.68 -3.88
C GLU A 100 -1.64 10.92 -5.21
N ALA A 101 -2.70 10.16 -5.56
CA ALA A 101 -2.80 9.53 -6.87
C ALA A 101 -2.76 10.53 -8.04
N LYS A 102 -3.18 11.77 -7.79
CA LYS A 102 -3.14 12.88 -8.76
C LYS A 102 -1.91 13.74 -8.61
N SER A 103 -1.15 13.60 -7.52
CA SER A 103 0.08 14.36 -7.33
C SER A 103 1.12 13.81 -8.30
N GLY A 104 1.78 14.72 -9.02
CA GLY A 104 2.88 14.35 -9.91
C GLY A 104 4.16 14.01 -9.14
N ASP A 105 4.12 14.10 -7.82
CA ASP A 105 5.28 14.04 -6.92
C ASP A 105 5.66 12.60 -6.62
N ASP A 106 6.95 12.38 -6.36
CA ASP A 106 7.43 11.08 -5.90
C ASP A 106 7.08 10.95 -4.41
N CYS A 107 6.03 10.17 -4.16
CA CYS A 107 5.43 9.98 -2.85
C CYS A 107 5.13 8.49 -2.63
N TRP A 108 4.80 8.14 -1.38
CA TRP A 108 4.46 6.79 -0.96
C TRP A 108 3.44 6.08 -1.86
N TYR A 109 2.53 6.83 -2.49
CA TYR A 109 1.52 6.24 -3.39
C TYR A 109 2.21 5.55 -4.57
N LYS A 110 3.16 6.24 -5.23
CA LYS A 110 3.89 5.68 -6.36
C LYS A 110 4.83 4.57 -5.93
N ASP A 111 5.47 4.71 -4.78
CA ASP A 111 6.42 3.70 -4.28
C ASP A 111 5.70 2.37 -4.01
N VAL A 112 4.57 2.41 -3.30
CA VAL A 112 3.77 1.21 -3.01
C VAL A 112 3.20 0.59 -4.30
N ILE A 113 2.77 1.41 -5.27
CA ILE A 113 2.33 0.92 -6.58
C ILE A 113 3.47 0.24 -7.33
N TYR A 114 4.65 0.85 -7.32
CA TYR A 114 5.84 0.32 -7.97
C TYR A 114 6.27 -1.01 -7.36
N GLU A 115 6.32 -1.11 -6.04
CA GLU A 115 6.66 -2.36 -5.34
C GLU A 115 5.66 -3.48 -5.65
N ALA A 116 4.36 -3.20 -5.58
CA ALA A 116 3.32 -4.18 -5.92
C ALA A 116 3.42 -4.65 -7.38
N LYS A 117 3.81 -3.76 -8.29
CA LYS A 117 4.04 -4.08 -9.71
C LYS A 117 5.26 -4.97 -9.90
N GLU A 118 6.38 -4.65 -9.25
CA GLU A 118 7.61 -5.45 -9.35
C GLU A 118 7.38 -6.87 -8.82
N GLU A 119 6.65 -7.00 -7.71
CA GLU A 119 6.21 -8.32 -7.21
C GLU A 119 5.34 -9.04 -8.24
N ALA A 120 4.34 -8.36 -8.82
CA ALA A 120 3.47 -8.96 -9.84
C ALA A 120 4.23 -9.47 -11.07
N ILE A 121 5.19 -8.68 -11.59
CA ILE A 121 6.02 -9.07 -12.72
C ILE A 121 6.88 -10.29 -12.36
N LYS A 122 7.49 -10.27 -11.18
CA LYS A 122 8.32 -11.38 -10.69
C LYS A 122 7.50 -12.65 -10.52
N GLU A 123 6.39 -12.61 -9.78
CA GLU A 123 5.57 -13.78 -9.47
C GLU A 123 4.95 -14.40 -10.72
N VAL A 124 4.39 -13.60 -11.64
CA VAL A 124 3.87 -14.12 -12.91
C VAL A 124 4.99 -14.69 -13.77
N GLY A 125 6.16 -14.03 -13.81
CA GLY A 125 7.31 -14.50 -14.57
C GLY A 125 7.88 -15.82 -14.04
N ASP A 126 7.98 -15.97 -12.72
CA ASP A 126 8.46 -17.19 -12.08
C ASP A 126 7.45 -18.33 -12.22
N LEU A 127 6.15 -18.05 -12.07
CA LEU A 127 5.08 -19.01 -12.32
C LEU A 127 5.10 -19.52 -13.78
N HIS A 128 5.28 -18.62 -14.75
CA HIS A 128 5.39 -19.00 -16.15
C HIS A 128 6.56 -19.97 -16.39
N LYS A 129 7.76 -19.65 -15.88
CA LYS A 129 8.93 -20.54 -15.98
C LYS A 129 8.67 -21.89 -15.31
N GLN A 130 8.04 -21.89 -14.14
CA GLN A 130 7.76 -23.12 -13.40
C GLN A 130 6.75 -24.00 -14.15
N MET A 131 5.70 -23.41 -14.72
CA MET A 131 4.74 -24.14 -15.55
C MET A 131 5.38 -24.72 -16.81
N ASP A 132 6.31 -24.01 -17.44
CA ASP A 132 7.08 -24.54 -18.57
C ASP A 132 7.98 -25.72 -18.16
N LEU A 133 8.51 -25.73 -16.93
CA LEU A 133 9.31 -26.86 -16.43
C LEU A 133 8.43 -28.07 -16.06
N ASP A 134 7.31 -27.84 -15.40
CA ASP A 134 6.43 -28.89 -14.88
C ASP A 134 5.55 -29.52 -15.97
N PHE A 135 5.14 -28.72 -16.95
CA PHE A 135 4.16 -29.10 -17.97
C PHE A 135 4.66 -28.88 -19.41
N GLY A 136 5.83 -28.26 -19.61
CA GLY A 136 6.42 -28.10 -20.94
C GLY A 136 6.69 -29.45 -21.59
N VAL A 137 6.39 -29.51 -22.88
CA VAL A 137 6.21 -30.70 -23.72
C VAL A 137 7.14 -31.88 -23.35
N PRO A 138 6.59 -33.09 -23.11
CA PRO A 138 7.39 -34.31 -23.03
C PRO A 138 8.23 -34.45 -24.31
N LYS A 139 9.56 -34.60 -24.18
CA LYS A 139 10.43 -35.01 -25.28
C LYS A 139 9.91 -36.34 -25.86
N GLY A 140 9.04 -36.28 -26.86
CA GLY A 140 8.37 -37.47 -27.40
C GLY A 140 7.32 -37.22 -28.49
N MET A 141 6.84 -35.99 -28.72
CA MET A 141 5.93 -35.67 -29.84
C MET A 141 6.61 -34.93 -31.01
N LEU A 142 7.94 -35.06 -31.13
CA LEU A 142 8.67 -34.77 -32.37
C LEU A 142 9.21 -36.09 -32.91
N HIS A 143 8.32 -36.99 -33.32
CA HIS A 143 8.68 -38.07 -34.21
C HIS A 143 7.60 -38.27 -35.28
N GLU A 144 8.07 -38.10 -36.51
CA GLU A 144 7.54 -38.46 -37.84
C GLU A 144 6.46 -37.57 -38.46
#